data_AF-A0AA88LD15-F1
#
_entry.id   AF-A0AA88LD15-F1
#
_cell.length_a   1.000
_cell.length_b   1.000
_cell.length_c   1.000
_cell.angle_alpha   90.00
_cell.angle_beta   90.00
_cell.angle_gamma   90.00
#
_symmetry.space_group_name_H-M   'P 1'
#
loop_
_entity.id
_entity.type
_entity.pdbx_description
1 polymer ?
#
loop_
_entity_poly.entity_id
_entity_poly.type
_entity_poly.pdbx_seq_one_letter_code
_entity_poly.pdbx_strand_id
1 'polypeptide(L)'
;MGKCDGHGPEERWKRTPLYQTAISNLDRAAYFSRLYVRLGYWILQLSQKASYLTTFSTIYGHYRWKRYPFGLSSTQYVFQQSIEQALDGLKGLCILVGDLLIYGRIHKEHDESLRKVLHWARKLVIKFNKIKCQLEWKN
;
A
#
# COMPACT_ATOMS: atom_id res chain seq x y z
N MET A 1 5.50 -14.11 6.89
CA MET A 1 6.82 -13.57 7.30
C MET A 1 7.82 -13.88 6.20
N GLY A 2 8.06 -12.93 5.29
CA GLY A 2 9.11 -13.07 4.29
C GLY A 2 10.43 -12.58 4.88
N LYS A 3 11.46 -13.43 4.85
CA LYS A 3 12.83 -13.04 5.17
C LYS A 3 13.35 -12.19 4.01
N CYS A 4 13.82 -10.99 4.29
CA CYS A 4 14.58 -10.19 3.35
C CYS A 4 16.05 -10.61 3.41
N ASP A 5 16.34 -11.87 3.05
CA ASP A 5 17.71 -12.38 2.99
C ASP A 5 17.98 -12.82 1.55
N GLY A 6 18.79 -12.04 0.82
CA GLY A 6 19.21 -12.34 -0.55
C GLY A 6 19.60 -11.09 -1.34
N HIS A 7 20.76 -10.51 -1.04
CA HIS A 7 21.31 -9.38 -1.80
C HIS A 7 22.28 -9.90 -2.87
N GLY A 8 21.83 -9.89 -4.13
CA GLY A 8 22.68 -9.99 -5.32
C GLY A 8 23.22 -8.60 -5.75
N PRO A 9 24.16 -8.54 -6.72
CA PRO A 9 24.96 -7.35 -7.04
C PRO A 9 24.22 -6.20 -7.74
N GLU A 10 22.89 -6.27 -7.90
CA GLU A 10 22.10 -5.18 -8.48
C GLU A 10 21.30 -4.46 -7.39
N GLU A 11 21.85 -3.36 -6.87
CA GLU A 11 21.28 -2.54 -5.78
C GLU A 11 20.06 -1.67 -6.21
N ARG A 12 19.58 -1.81 -7.45
CA ARG A 12 18.51 -0.96 -7.98
C ARG A 12 17.13 -1.56 -7.70
N TRP A 13 16.40 -0.91 -6.82
CA TRP A 13 15.00 -1.24 -6.54
C TRP A 13 14.09 -0.93 -7.75
N LYS A 14 13.10 -1.80 -8.01
CA LYS A 14 12.05 -1.57 -9.02
C LYS A 14 11.37 -0.24 -8.70
N ARG A 15 11.18 0.65 -9.67
CA ARG A 15 10.48 1.91 -9.39
C ARG A 15 8.98 1.66 -9.17
N THR A 16 8.40 2.37 -8.21
CA THR A 16 6.96 2.63 -8.16
C THR A 16 6.49 3.11 -9.54
N PRO A 17 5.44 2.51 -10.13
CA PRO A 17 4.89 2.97 -11.40
C PRO A 17 4.53 4.45 -11.33
N LEU A 18 4.78 5.17 -12.42
CA LEU A 18 4.32 6.56 -12.53
C LEU A 18 2.79 6.57 -12.52
N TYR A 19 2.21 7.63 -11.96
CA TYR A 19 0.77 7.85 -11.93
C TYR A 19 0.12 7.70 -13.32
N GLN A 20 0.76 8.23 -14.36
CA GLN A 20 0.30 8.12 -15.75
C GLN A 20 0.23 6.66 -16.23
N THR A 21 1.26 5.85 -15.94
CA THR A 21 1.29 4.42 -16.28
C THR A 21 0.27 3.63 -15.46
N ALA A 22 0.03 4.03 -14.23
CA ALA A 22 -0.98 3.40 -13.37
C ALA A 22 -2.40 3.64 -13.89
N ILE A 23 -2.64 4.79 -14.52
CA ILE A 23 -3.96 5.22 -15.02
C ILE A 23 -4.25 4.77 -16.45
N SER A 24 -3.24 4.51 -17.28
CA SER A 24 -3.48 4.00 -18.65
C SER A 24 -4.28 2.69 -18.66
N ASN A 25 -4.26 1.93 -17.56
CA ASN A 25 -5.05 0.71 -17.38
C ASN A 25 -6.56 0.98 -17.13
N LEU A 26 -6.94 2.23 -16.92
CA LEU A 26 -8.29 2.67 -16.53
C LEU A 26 -9.13 3.18 -17.70
N ASP A 27 -8.57 3.25 -18.91
CA ASP A 27 -9.16 3.92 -20.08
C ASP A 27 -10.56 3.40 -20.49
N ARG A 28 -10.92 2.18 -20.05
CA ARG A 28 -12.23 1.57 -20.31
C ARG A 28 -13.06 1.30 -19.06
N ALA A 29 -12.63 1.77 -17.90
CA ALA A 29 -13.36 1.60 -16.65
C ALA A 29 -14.47 2.65 -16.53
N ALA A 30 -15.65 2.23 -16.08
CA ALA A 30 -16.81 3.10 -15.89
C ALA A 30 -17.18 3.25 -14.41
N TYR A 31 -16.82 2.26 -13.58
CA TYR A 31 -17.17 2.20 -12.16
C TYR A 31 -15.91 2.16 -11.32
N PHE A 32 -15.90 2.92 -10.23
CA PHE A 32 -14.72 3.09 -9.41
C PHE A 32 -15.03 3.16 -7.91
N SER A 33 -14.06 2.73 -7.10
CA SER A 33 -14.00 2.95 -5.65
C SER A 33 -12.56 3.25 -5.24
N ARG A 34 -12.37 4.17 -4.29
CA ARG A 34 -11.07 4.56 -3.73
C ARG A 34 -11.08 4.26 -2.25
N LEU A 35 -10.24 3.33 -1.84
CA LEU A 35 -10.04 2.97 -0.43
C LEU A 35 -8.73 3.56 0.08
N TYR A 36 -8.82 4.46 1.05
CA TYR A 36 -7.65 5.09 1.66
C TYR A 36 -7.19 4.29 2.89
N VAL A 37 -5.95 3.82 2.91
CA VAL A 37 -5.41 3.00 4.01
C VAL A 37 -5.25 3.84 5.29
N ARG A 38 -5.89 3.40 6.37
CA ARG A 38 -5.81 4.01 7.71
C ARG A 38 -4.53 3.53 8.40
N LEU A 39 -3.90 4.42 9.16
CA LEU A 39 -2.63 4.16 9.86
C LEU A 39 -1.44 3.87 8.91
N GLY A 40 -1.58 4.11 7.61
CA GLY A 40 -0.53 4.14 6.58
C GLY A 40 0.66 3.22 6.88
N TYR A 41 1.83 3.85 7.02
CA TYR A 41 3.11 3.16 7.21
C TYR A 41 3.23 2.38 8.52
N TRP A 42 2.42 2.70 9.53
CA TRP A 42 2.43 2.00 10.82
C TRP A 42 1.78 0.63 10.79
N ILE A 43 1.26 0.17 9.65
CA ILE A 43 0.91 -1.23 9.46
C ILE A 43 2.18 -2.09 9.34
N LEU A 44 3.29 -1.51 8.88
CA LEU A 44 4.55 -2.22 8.63
C LEU A 44 5.51 -2.14 9.82
N GLN A 45 6.06 -3.29 10.20
CA GLN A 45 7.09 -3.39 11.22
C GLN A 45 8.48 -3.26 10.62
N LEU A 46 9.36 -2.55 11.33
CA LEU A 46 10.77 -2.53 11.01
C LEU A 46 11.42 -3.82 11.52
N SER A 47 12.43 -4.32 10.81
CA SER A 47 13.32 -5.33 11.38
C SER A 47 14.03 -4.75 12.61
N GLN A 48 14.45 -5.61 13.54
CA GLN A 48 15.14 -5.16 14.75
C GLN A 48 16.40 -4.35 14.41
N LYS A 49 17.17 -4.79 13.40
CA LYS A 49 18.37 -4.09 12.90
C LYS A 49 18.02 -2.71 12.33
N ALA A 50 17.03 -2.62 11.46
CA ALA A 50 16.60 -1.34 10.88
C ALA A 50 16.03 -0.39 11.94
N SER A 51 15.32 -0.91 12.94
CA SER A 51 14.78 -0.12 14.05
C SER A 51 15.87 0.63 14.80
N TYR A 52 17.05 0.03 15.05
CA TYR A 52 18.16 0.75 15.70
C TYR A 52 18.69 1.94 14.90
N LEU A 53 18.62 1.90 13.57
CA LEU A 53 19.02 3.03 12.70
C LEU A 53 18.05 4.21 12.76
N THR A 54 16.86 4.00 13.33
CA THR A 54 15.82 5.03 13.47
C THR A 54 15.78 5.63 14.88
N THR A 55 16.91 5.57 15.60
CA THR A 55 17.01 6.07 16.97
C THR A 55 17.04 7.60 16.99
N PHE A 56 16.31 8.20 17.91
CA PHE A 56 16.32 9.64 18.17
C PHE A 56 16.37 9.90 19.68
N SER A 57 16.85 11.09 20.04
CA SER A 57 17.03 11.50 21.43
C SER A 57 16.00 12.55 21.80
N THR A 58 15.48 12.46 23.02
CA THR A 58 14.66 13.49 23.66
C THR A 58 15.24 13.81 25.03
N ILE A 59 14.72 14.82 25.73
CA ILE A 59 15.09 15.11 27.12
C ILE A 59 14.77 13.95 28.10
N TYR A 60 13.94 12.99 27.67
CA TYR A 60 13.55 11.81 28.45
C TYR A 60 14.34 10.55 28.09
N GLY A 61 15.33 10.65 27.18
CA GLY A 61 16.19 9.54 26.77
C GLY A 61 16.08 9.20 25.28
N HIS A 62 16.61 8.03 24.93
CA HIS A 62 16.71 7.55 23.55
C HIS A 62 15.57 6.61 23.19
N TYR A 63 14.93 6.88 22.06
CA TYR A 63 13.81 6.12 21.53
C TYR A 63 14.14 5.66 20.11
N ARG A 64 13.47 4.60 19.67
CA ARG A 64 13.59 4.10 18.30
C ARG A 64 12.24 3.71 17.75
N TRP A 65 12.08 3.80 16.44
CA TRP A 65 10.85 3.37 15.79
C TRP A 65 10.82 1.85 15.64
N LYS A 66 9.73 1.21 16.10
CA LYS A 66 9.47 -0.23 15.88
C LYS A 66 8.69 -0.50 14.58
N ARG A 67 8.11 0.54 14.01
CA ARG A 67 7.33 0.53 12.77
C ARG A 67 7.81 1.67 11.89
N TYR A 68 7.55 1.59 10.59
CA TYR A 68 8.07 2.60 9.66
C TYR A 68 7.60 4.02 10.03
N PRO A 69 8.51 4.94 10.39
CA PRO A 69 8.16 6.33 10.64
C PRO A 69 7.89 7.09 9.35
N PHE A 70 7.19 8.21 9.51
CA PHE A 70 7.12 9.23 8.47
C PHE A 70 8.49 9.91 8.33
N GLY A 71 8.84 10.32 7.11
CA GLY A 71 10.08 11.05 6.83
C GLY A 71 11.28 10.20 6.42
N LEU A 72 11.23 8.86 6.55
CA LEU A 72 12.25 8.02 5.90
C LEU A 72 11.97 7.93 4.39
N SER A 73 13.02 8.14 3.59
CA SER A 73 12.98 8.09 2.13
C SER A 73 12.47 6.74 1.60
N SER A 74 12.77 5.65 2.30
CA SER A 74 12.36 4.29 1.92
C SER A 74 10.94 3.91 2.31
N THR A 75 10.30 4.64 3.24
CA THR A 75 9.02 4.23 3.82
C THR A 75 7.92 4.09 2.77
N GLN A 76 7.78 5.09 1.89
CA GLN A 76 6.75 5.09 0.85
C GLN A 76 6.90 3.91 -0.11
N TYR A 77 8.14 3.65 -0.51
CA TYR A 77 8.45 2.56 -1.42
C TYR A 77 8.14 1.19 -0.81
N VAL A 78 8.62 0.94 0.42
CA VAL A 78 8.37 -0.32 1.12
C VAL A 78 6.87 -0.51 1.37
N PHE A 79 6.15 0.55 1.70
CA PHE A 79 4.70 0.50 1.87
C PHE A 79 3.97 0.07 0.60
N GLN A 80 4.29 0.70 -0.53
CA GLN A 80 3.69 0.35 -1.81
C GLN A 80 4.02 -1.09 -2.21
N GLN A 81 5.28 -1.49 -2.16
CA GLN A 81 5.70 -2.87 -2.46
C GLN A 81 4.99 -3.90 -1.58
N SER A 82 4.84 -3.61 -0.29
CA SER A 82 4.18 -4.52 0.64
C SER A 82 2.70 -4.72 0.29
N ILE A 83 1.99 -3.65 -0.10
CA ILE A 83 0.58 -3.75 -0.50
C ILE A 83 0.45 -4.41 -1.87
N GLU A 84 1.31 -4.07 -2.84
CA GLU A 84 1.35 -4.71 -4.16
C GLU A 84 1.55 -6.23 -4.04
N GLN A 85 2.53 -6.66 -3.25
CA GLN A 85 2.79 -8.09 -3.01
C GLN A 85 1.63 -8.77 -2.29
N ALA A 86 0.99 -8.09 -1.33
CA ALA A 86 -0.08 -8.68 -0.54
C ALA A 86 -1.41 -8.79 -1.30
N LEU A 87 -1.61 -7.97 -2.33
CA LEU A 87 -2.81 -7.95 -3.17
C LEU A 87 -2.51 -8.39 -4.61
N ASP A 88 -1.37 -9.05 -4.81
CA ASP A 88 -0.94 -9.52 -6.13
C ASP A 88 -1.96 -10.50 -6.72
N GLY A 89 -2.12 -10.43 -8.05
CA GLY A 89 -3.08 -11.24 -8.78
C GLY A 89 -4.55 -10.79 -8.70
N LEU A 90 -4.88 -9.74 -7.92
CA LEU A 90 -6.22 -9.15 -7.96
C LEU A 90 -6.41 -8.30 -9.23
N LYS A 91 -7.46 -8.61 -10.00
CA LYS A 91 -7.88 -7.82 -11.16
C LYS A 91 -8.74 -6.62 -10.73
N GLY A 92 -8.80 -5.59 -11.56
CA GLY A 92 -9.61 -4.40 -11.29
C GLY A 92 -9.10 -3.57 -10.11
N LEU A 93 -7.79 -3.64 -9.83
CA LEU A 93 -7.13 -2.93 -8.75
C LEU A 93 -5.91 -2.18 -9.29
N CYS A 94 -5.80 -0.91 -8.89
CA CYS A 94 -4.63 -0.07 -9.09
C CYS A 94 -4.20 0.45 -7.71
N ILE A 95 -2.94 0.22 -7.35
CA ILE A 95 -2.40 0.62 -6.05
C ILE A 95 -1.56 1.87 -6.26
N LEU A 96 -2.00 2.96 -5.64
CA LEU A 96 -1.27 4.20 -5.53
C LEU A 96 -0.91 4.42 -4.06
N VAL A 97 0.13 5.19 -3.78
CA VAL A 97 0.63 5.36 -2.41
C VAL A 97 -0.47 5.81 -1.46
N GLY A 98 -0.92 4.91 -0.60
CA GLY A 98 -1.99 5.15 0.38
C GLY A 98 -3.42 4.93 -0.13
N ASP A 99 -3.62 4.81 -1.44
CA ASP A 99 -4.92 4.67 -2.10
C ASP A 99 -5.00 3.37 -2.91
N LEU A 100 -6.03 2.58 -2.65
CA LEU A 100 -6.40 1.45 -3.49
C LEU A 100 -7.55 1.89 -4.38
N LEU A 101 -7.29 2.00 -5.68
CA LEU A 101 -8.28 2.32 -6.68
C LEU A 101 -8.82 1.03 -7.29
N ILE A 102 -10.06 0.71 -6.98
CA ILE A 102 -10.81 -0.41 -7.56
C ILE A 102 -11.58 0.13 -8.76
N TYR A 103 -11.61 -0.64 -9.84
CA TYR A 103 -12.26 -0.25 -11.07
C TYR A 103 -12.86 -1.43 -11.82
N GLY A 104 -13.91 -1.18 -12.61
CA GLY A 104 -14.55 -2.16 -13.48
C GLY A 104 -15.22 -1.52 -14.69
N ARG A 105 -15.37 -2.28 -15.78
CA ARG A 105 -16.07 -1.79 -16.99
C ARG A 105 -17.58 -1.78 -16.80
N ILE A 106 -18.07 -2.76 -16.04
CA ILE A 106 -19.46 -2.87 -15.60
C ILE A 106 -19.53 -2.96 -14.07
N HIS A 107 -20.69 -2.63 -13.51
CA HIS A 107 -20.92 -2.63 -12.06
C HIS A 107 -20.57 -3.98 -11.41
N LYS A 108 -20.93 -5.10 -12.05
CA LYS A 108 -20.67 -6.44 -11.53
C LYS A 108 -19.16 -6.73 -11.37
N GLU A 109 -18.35 -6.38 -12.36
CA GLU A 109 -16.89 -6.56 -12.31
C GLU A 109 -16.24 -5.73 -11.20
N HIS A 110 -16.69 -4.48 -11.06
CA HIS A 110 -16.25 -3.59 -10.00
C HIS A 110 -16.56 -4.18 -8.62
N ASP A 111 -17.80 -4.61 -8.38
CA ASP A 111 -18.22 -5.15 -7.09
C ASP A 111 -17.50 -6.45 -6.72
N GLU A 112 -17.28 -7.33 -7.70
CA GLU A 112 -16.50 -8.55 -7.50
C GLU A 112 -15.06 -8.21 -7.07
N SER A 113 -14.45 -7.21 -7.69
CA SER A 113 -13.11 -6.73 -7.37
C SER A 113 -13.07 -6.09 -5.98
N LEU A 114 -14.04 -5.22 -5.67
CA LEU A 114 -14.17 -4.56 -4.37
C LEU A 114 -14.33 -5.59 -3.24
N ARG A 115 -15.21 -6.58 -3.41
CA ARG A 115 -15.40 -7.66 -2.43
C ARG A 115 -14.12 -8.46 -2.19
N LYS A 116 -13.37 -8.79 -3.25
CA LYS A 116 -12.07 -9.49 -3.14
C LYS A 116 -11.03 -8.64 -2.39
N VAL A 117 -10.92 -7.36 -2.72
CA VAL A 117 -10.00 -6.43 -2.04
C VAL A 117 -10.36 -6.32 -0.55
N LEU A 118 -11.63 -6.11 -0.21
CA LEU A 118 -12.08 -6.04 1.19
C LEU A 118 -11.91 -7.36 1.94
N HIS A 119 -12.05 -8.50 1.27
CA HIS A 119 -11.77 -9.82 1.85
C HIS A 119 -10.30 -9.98 2.22
N TRP A 120 -9.39 -9.68 1.30
CA TRP A 120 -7.95 -9.75 1.57
C TRP A 120 -7.49 -8.70 2.59
N ALA A 121 -8.01 -7.48 2.52
CA ALA A 121 -7.72 -6.44 3.49
C ALA A 121 -8.08 -6.89 4.92
N ARG A 122 -9.21 -7.58 5.11
CA ARG A 122 -9.57 -8.17 6.41
C ARG A 122 -8.57 -9.23 6.87
N LYS A 123 -8.14 -10.14 5.98
CA LYS A 123 -7.13 -11.16 6.31
C LYS A 123 -5.78 -10.56 6.70
N LEU A 124 -5.40 -9.46 6.06
CA LEU A 124 -4.12 -8.76 6.26
C LEU A 124 -4.20 -7.67 7.34
N VAL A 125 -5.36 -7.50 7.98
CA VAL A 125 -5.62 -6.46 9.00
C VAL A 125 -5.34 -5.03 8.48
N ILE A 126 -5.51 -4.83 7.17
CA ILE A 126 -5.47 -3.51 6.54
C ILE A 126 -6.78 -2.80 6.86
N LYS A 127 -6.69 -1.64 7.51
CA LYS A 127 -7.83 -0.82 7.86
C LYS A 127 -7.94 0.35 6.88
N PHE A 128 -9.15 0.83 6.63
CA PHE A 128 -9.39 1.97 5.75
C PHE A 128 -9.99 3.16 6.52
N ASN A 129 -9.71 4.37 6.05
CA ASN A 129 -10.25 5.60 6.62
C ASN A 129 -11.61 5.89 5.99
N LYS A 130 -12.68 5.67 6.76
CA LYS A 130 -14.07 5.83 6.29
C LYS A 130 -14.35 7.20 5.66
N ILE A 131 -13.80 8.29 6.20
CA ILE A 131 -14.06 9.65 5.73
C ILE A 131 -13.37 9.90 4.38
N LYS A 132 -12.17 9.32 4.18
CA LYS A 132 -11.38 9.51 2.95
C LYS A 132 -11.75 8.52 1.85
N CYS A 133 -12.43 7.42 2.18
CA CYS A 133 -12.88 6.45 1.20
C CYS A 133 -14.04 7.01 0.37
N GLN A 134 -14.05 6.67 -0.91
CA GLN A 134 -15.12 6.96 -1.85
C GLN A 134 -15.53 5.65 -2.49
N LEU A 135 -16.83 5.34 -2.45
CA LEU A 135 -17.35 4.09 -3.00
C LEU A 135 -18.28 4.41 -4.17
N GLU A 136 -18.23 3.56 -5.19
CA GLU A 136 -19.24 3.43 -6.24
C GLU A 136 -19.58 4.74 -6.97
N TRP A 137 -18.55 5.49 -7.41
CA TRP A 137 -18.79 6.57 -8.37
C TRP A 137 -18.63 6.07 -9.81
N LYS A 138 -19.31 6.76 -10.72
CA LYS A 138 -19.34 6.46 -12.14
C LYS A 138 -18.82 7.66 -12.93
N ASN A 139 -17.98 7.40 -13.94
CA ASN A 139 -17.59 8.40 -14.94
C ASN A 139 -18.64 8.57 -16.05
#